data_AF-A0A286ISS4-F1
#
_entry.id   AF-A0A286ISS4-F1
#
_cell.length_a   1.000
_cell.length_b   1.000
_cell.length_c   1.000
_cell.angle_alpha   90.00
_cell.angle_beta   90.00
_cell.angle_gamma   90.00
#
_symmetry.space_group_name_H-M   'P 1'
#
loop_
_entity.id
_entity.type
_entity.pdbx_description
1 polymer ?
#
loop_
_entity_poly.entity_id
_entity_poly.type
_entity_poly.pdbx_seq_one_letter_code
_entity_poly.pdbx_strand_id
1 'polypeptide(L)'
;MAQPIFYFDKLKTWDKVTIALYVLLSAGLYYYFDNTTNTKTQRDILFGYAFSTQIFFYFFNYESLRNLSVYTFWVAIGFIHLYLYFQLKDNQALLNVRGHSATGLRNTLVLLLLFQVLRFISARTQGQELVCPSKSRTDLFDDRQITFIDFILFVIYIGSTLILLFYD
;
A
#
# COMPACT_ATOMS: atom_id res chain seq x y z
N MET A 1 13.25 25.55 6.57
CA MET A 1 14.23 24.45 6.72
C MET A 1 13.65 23.24 6.00
N ALA A 2 14.40 22.61 5.10
CA ALA A 2 13.94 21.38 4.45
C ALA A 2 13.79 20.29 5.52
N GLN A 3 12.66 19.57 5.54
CA GLN A 3 12.47 18.48 6.49
C GLN A 3 13.49 17.36 6.20
N PRO A 4 14.04 16.69 7.23
CA PRO A 4 14.90 15.54 7.02
C PRO A 4 14.12 14.42 6.32
N ILE A 5 14.80 13.57 5.54
CA ILE A 5 14.16 12.45 4.82
C ILE A 5 13.37 11.55 5.79
N PHE A 6 13.84 11.41 7.02
CA PHE A 6 13.15 10.64 8.05
C PHE A 6 12.80 11.54 9.23
N TYR A 7 11.51 11.62 9.56
CA TYR A 7 11.01 12.44 10.66
C TYR A 7 9.84 11.77 11.37
N PHE A 8 9.66 12.13 12.64
CA PHE A 8 8.55 11.72 13.48
C PHE A 8 7.71 12.95 13.81
N ASP A 9 6.65 13.17 13.05
CA ASP A 9 5.71 14.26 13.28
C ASP A 9 4.42 13.74 13.92
N LYS A 10 3.66 14.66 14.53
CA LYS A 10 2.32 14.35 15.05
C LYS A 10 1.40 13.91 13.91
N LEU A 11 0.54 12.94 14.19
CA LEU A 11 -0.46 12.46 13.24
C LEU A 11 -1.39 13.60 12.81
N LYS A 12 -1.43 13.86 11.49
CA LYS A 12 -2.37 14.78 10.87
C LYS A 12 -3.79 14.22 11.01
N THR A 13 -4.79 15.08 10.83
CA THR A 13 -6.19 14.65 10.80
C THR A 13 -6.43 13.59 9.72
N TRP A 14 -5.80 13.76 8.55
CA TRP A 14 -5.87 12.79 7.45
C TRP A 14 -5.33 11.41 7.87
N ASP A 15 -4.16 11.34 8.51
CA ASP A 15 -3.57 10.09 9.01
C ASP A 15 -4.53 9.34 9.96
N LYS A 16 -5.18 10.08 10.87
CA LYS A 16 -6.14 9.49 11.82
C LYS A 16 -7.36 8.95 11.10
N VAL A 17 -7.89 9.70 10.13
CA VAL A 17 -9.05 9.29 9.34
C VAL A 17 -8.73 8.06 8.50
N THR A 18 -7.60 8.05 7.79
CA THR A 18 -7.20 6.92 6.96
C THR A 18 -6.94 5.67 7.78
N ILE A 19 -6.25 5.78 8.91
CA ILE A 19 -6.04 4.67 9.84
C ILE A 19 -7.37 4.12 10.36
N ALA A 20 -8.26 4.99 10.85
CA ALA A 20 -9.55 4.59 11.40
C ALA A 20 -10.42 3.89 10.34
N LEU A 21 -10.54 4.48 9.14
CA LEU A 21 -11.31 3.89 8.04
C LEU A 21 -10.72 2.56 7.60
N TYR A 22 -9.40 2.45 7.50
CA TYR A 22 -8.73 1.22 7.11
C TYR A 22 -8.98 0.09 8.11
N VAL A 23 -8.85 0.37 9.42
CA VAL A 23 -9.11 -0.61 10.47
C VAL A 23 -10.57 -1.06 10.47
N LEU A 24 -11.51 -0.12 10.35
CA LEU A 24 -12.95 -0.43 10.28
C LEU A 24 -13.29 -1.28 9.06
N LEU A 25 -12.77 -0.92 7.88
CA LEU A 25 -12.96 -1.67 6.65
C LEU A 25 -12.34 -3.06 6.74
N SER A 26 -11.13 -3.17 7.30
CA SER A 26 -10.45 -4.45 7.49
C SER A 26 -11.24 -5.37 8.43
N ALA A 27 -11.75 -4.85 9.55
CA ALA A 27 -12.58 -5.60 10.48
C ALA A 27 -13.91 -6.04 9.84
N GLY A 28 -14.57 -5.14 9.09
CA GLY A 28 -15.81 -5.45 8.37
C GLY A 28 -15.61 -6.52 7.30
N LEU A 29 -14.53 -6.42 6.51
CA LEU A 29 -14.19 -7.44 5.51
C LEU A 29 -13.81 -8.77 6.14
N TYR A 30 -13.07 -8.76 7.27
CA TYR A 30 -12.75 -9.97 8.01
C TYR A 30 -14.01 -10.67 8.52
N TYR A 31 -14.93 -9.92 9.15
CA TYR A 31 -16.21 -10.45 9.60
C TYR A 31 -17.01 -11.06 8.45
N TYR A 32 -17.08 -10.37 7.31
CA TYR A 32 -17.79 -10.87 6.14
C TYR A 32 -17.11 -12.11 5.52
N PHE A 33 -15.78 -12.15 5.49
CA PHE A 33 -14.99 -13.28 5.01
C PHE A 33 -15.22 -14.54 5.84
N ASP A 34 -15.28 -14.40 7.17
CA ASP A 34 -15.47 -15.52 8.10
C ASP A 34 -16.91 -16.09 8.05
N ASN A 35 -17.90 -15.24 7.81
CA ASN A 35 -19.32 -15.64 7.81
C ASN A 35 -19.85 -16.09 6.44
N THR A 36 -19.12 -15.85 5.34
CA THR A 36 -19.55 -16.31 4.02
C THR A 36 -19.17 -17.77 3.80
N THR A 37 -20.12 -18.58 3.32
CA THR A 37 -19.86 -19.96 2.89
C THR A 37 -19.45 -20.05 1.41
N ASN A 38 -19.55 -18.94 0.67
CA ASN A 38 -19.20 -18.89 -0.74
C ASN A 38 -17.69 -18.67 -0.92
N THR A 39 -16.99 -19.72 -1.38
CA THR A 39 -15.54 -19.72 -1.60
C THR A 39 -15.10 -18.71 -2.68
N LYS A 40 -15.93 -18.45 -3.70
CA LYS A 40 -15.65 -17.41 -4.70
C LYS A 40 -15.62 -16.04 -4.02
N THR A 41 -16.62 -15.76 -3.19
CA THR A 41 -16.69 -14.50 -2.44
C THR A 41 -15.48 -14.33 -1.51
N GLN A 42 -15.04 -15.39 -0.82
CA GLN A 42 -13.83 -15.36 0.00
C GLN A 42 -12.57 -14.99 -0.82
N ARG A 43 -12.42 -15.61 -2.00
CA ARG A 43 -11.32 -15.32 -2.93
C ARG A 43 -11.33 -13.87 -3.40
N ASP A 44 -12.50 -13.37 -3.77
CA ASP A 44 -12.68 -12.01 -4.29
C ASP A 44 -12.41 -10.96 -3.20
N ILE A 45 -12.88 -11.19 -1.96
CA ILE A 45 -12.58 -10.33 -0.81
C ILE A 45 -11.09 -10.28 -0.56
N LEU A 46 -10.44 -11.44 -0.47
CA LEU A 46 -9.02 -11.51 -0.10
C LEU A 46 -8.13 -10.87 -1.15
N PHE A 47 -8.39 -11.17 -2.43
CA PHE A 47 -7.68 -10.55 -3.54
C PHE A 47 -7.93 -9.04 -3.60
N GLY A 48 -9.19 -8.63 -3.52
CA GLY A 48 -9.59 -7.22 -3.55
C GLY A 48 -8.99 -6.42 -2.41
N TYR A 49 -9.02 -6.95 -1.18
CA TYR A 49 -8.42 -6.33 0.00
C TYR A 49 -6.90 -6.17 -0.13
N ALA A 50 -6.22 -7.24 -0.54
CA ALA A 50 -4.78 -7.22 -0.70
C ALA A 50 -4.33 -6.24 -1.79
N PHE A 51 -5.01 -6.24 -2.95
CA PHE A 51 -4.73 -5.34 -4.07
C PHE A 51 -5.06 -3.88 -3.73
N SER A 52 -6.27 -3.64 -3.22
CA SER A 52 -6.71 -2.27 -2.86
C SER A 52 -5.85 -1.64 -1.78
N THR A 53 -5.29 -2.42 -0.85
CA THR A 53 -4.33 -1.91 0.15
C THR A 53 -3.10 -1.29 -0.51
N GLN A 54 -2.52 -1.95 -1.53
CA GLN A 54 -1.30 -1.45 -2.18
C GLN A 54 -1.56 -0.18 -2.99
N ILE A 55 -2.71 -0.12 -3.65
CA ILE A 55 -3.19 1.05 -4.39
C ILE A 55 -3.48 2.19 -3.41
N PHE A 56 -4.14 1.90 -2.30
CA PHE A 56 -4.47 2.87 -1.26
C PHE A 56 -3.21 3.57 -0.72
N PHE A 57 -2.15 2.81 -0.42
CA PHE A 57 -0.89 3.37 0.06
C PHE A 57 -0.29 4.38 -0.89
N TYR A 58 -0.24 4.07 -2.19
CA TYR A 58 0.42 4.94 -3.14
C TYR A 58 -0.43 6.14 -3.56
N PHE A 59 -1.73 5.96 -3.80
CA PHE A 59 -2.58 7.04 -4.32
C PHE A 59 -3.12 7.97 -3.25
N PHE A 60 -3.40 7.46 -2.05
CA PHE A 60 -4.11 8.22 -1.01
C PHE A 60 -3.29 8.47 0.25
N ASN A 61 -2.19 7.73 0.44
CA ASN A 61 -1.44 7.76 1.69
C ASN A 61 0.06 8.01 1.51
N TYR A 62 0.54 8.29 0.30
CA TYR A 62 1.97 8.48 0.02
C TYR A 62 2.55 9.65 0.82
N GLU A 63 1.81 10.75 0.97
CA GLU A 63 2.24 11.89 1.77
C GLU A 63 2.39 11.49 3.25
N SER A 64 1.38 10.80 3.80
CA SER A 64 1.38 10.33 5.19
C SER A 64 2.51 9.33 5.47
N LEU A 65 2.83 8.46 4.50
CA LEU A 65 3.89 7.45 4.60
C LEU A 65 5.31 8.06 4.68
N ARG A 66 5.45 9.37 4.45
CA ARG A 66 6.71 10.10 4.66
C ARG A 66 7.02 10.27 6.16
N ASN A 67 5.98 10.35 7.00
CA ASN A 67 6.11 10.41 8.44
C ASN A 67 6.39 9.00 8.99
N LEU A 68 7.52 8.82 9.69
CA LEU A 68 7.91 7.53 10.21
C LEU A 68 6.93 6.97 11.24
N SER A 69 6.23 7.81 12.01
CA SER A 69 5.18 7.36 12.93
C SER A 69 4.07 6.61 12.19
N VAL A 70 3.63 7.17 11.06
CA VAL A 70 2.58 6.59 10.21
C VAL A 70 3.12 5.36 9.49
N TYR A 71 4.34 5.45 8.95
CA TYR A 71 5.00 4.32 8.30
C TYR A 71 5.13 3.10 9.23
N THR A 72 5.59 3.28 10.47
CA THR A 72 5.71 2.19 11.46
C THR A 72 4.36 1.54 11.75
N PHE A 73 3.28 2.33 11.82
CA PHE A 73 1.93 1.76 11.94
C PHE A 73 1.57 0.87 10.74
N TRP A 74 1.82 1.33 9.51
CA TRP A 74 1.53 0.53 8.31
C TRP A 74 2.45 -0.69 8.17
N VAL A 75 3.69 -0.62 8.65
CA VAL A 75 4.58 -1.78 8.75
C VAL A 75 3.99 -2.82 9.71
N ALA A 76 3.43 -2.40 10.85
CA ALA A 76 2.73 -3.32 11.76
C ALA A 76 1.54 -4.01 11.08
N ILE A 77 0.74 -3.26 10.30
CA ILE A 77 -0.32 -3.84 9.46
C ILE A 77 0.26 -4.82 8.42
N GLY A 78 1.39 -4.50 7.81
CA GLY A 78 2.11 -5.39 6.89
C GLY A 78 2.51 -6.72 7.54
N PHE A 79 2.92 -6.72 8.81
CA PHE A 79 3.18 -7.94 9.56
C PHE A 79 1.91 -8.75 9.83
N ILE A 80 0.79 -8.09 10.14
CA ILE A 80 -0.52 -8.76 10.27
C ILE A 80 -0.92 -9.42 8.94
N HIS A 81 -0.74 -8.72 7.81
CA HIS A 81 -0.98 -9.30 6.49
C HIS A 81 -0.11 -10.51 6.22
N LEU A 82 1.18 -10.43 6.54
CA LEU A 82 2.09 -11.56 6.37
C LEU A 82 1.69 -12.76 7.25
N TYR A 83 1.26 -12.50 8.49
CA TYR A 83 0.72 -13.55 9.36
C TYR A 83 -0.53 -14.20 8.75
N LEU A 84 -1.49 -13.41 8.28
CA LEU A 84 -2.70 -13.92 7.61
C LEU A 84 -2.37 -14.70 6.34
N TYR A 85 -1.38 -14.26 5.56
CA TYR A 85 -0.89 -15.01 4.40
C TYR A 85 -0.44 -16.42 4.81
N PHE A 86 0.39 -16.55 5.85
CA PHE A 86 0.86 -17.87 6.30
C PHE A 86 -0.26 -18.76 6.84
N GLN A 87 -1.33 -18.20 7.41
CA GLN A 87 -2.50 -18.96 7.83
C GLN A 87 -3.33 -19.46 6.65
N LEU A 88 -3.35 -18.72 5.54
CA LEU A 88 -4.28 -18.96 4.42
C LEU A 88 -3.63 -19.63 3.21
N LYS A 89 -2.31 -19.55 3.04
CA LYS A 89 -1.60 -19.96 1.80
C LYS A 89 -1.77 -21.42 1.39
N ASP A 90 -2.04 -22.31 2.35
CA ASP A 90 -2.16 -23.75 2.11
C ASP A 90 -3.63 -24.17 1.90
N ASN A 91 -4.57 -23.23 1.96
CA ASN A 91 -5.99 -23.50 1.76
C ASN A 91 -6.34 -23.57 0.26
N GLN A 92 -6.50 -24.78 -0.26
CA GLN A 92 -6.85 -25.02 -1.67
C GLN A 92 -8.17 -24.36 -2.09
N ALA A 93 -9.08 -24.09 -1.17
CA ALA A 93 -10.33 -23.39 -1.47
C ALA A 93 -10.12 -21.94 -1.90
N LEU A 94 -8.93 -21.37 -1.71
CA LEU A 94 -8.56 -20.00 -2.07
C LEU A 94 -7.66 -19.90 -3.32
N LEU A 95 -7.45 -21.01 -4.03
CA LEU A 95 -6.74 -21.02 -5.30
C LEU A 95 -7.58 -20.37 -6.42
N ASN A 96 -6.96 -19.49 -7.17
CA ASN A 96 -7.50 -18.89 -8.40
C ASN A 96 -6.71 -19.40 -9.63
N VAL A 97 -7.25 -19.11 -10.82
CA VAL A 97 -6.64 -19.50 -12.12
C VAL A 97 -5.21 -18.96 -12.27
N ARG A 98 -4.89 -17.83 -11.64
CA ARG A 98 -3.60 -17.13 -11.76
C ARG A 98 -2.77 -17.10 -10.46
N GLY A 99 -3.05 -17.97 -9.50
CA GLY A 99 -2.34 -18.01 -8.22
C GLY A 99 -3.26 -18.00 -7.00
N HIS A 100 -2.68 -17.88 -5.82
CA HIS A 100 -3.44 -17.93 -4.56
C HIS A 100 -4.01 -16.55 -4.19
N SER A 101 -5.29 -16.46 -3.79
CA SER A 101 -5.91 -15.16 -3.45
C SER A 101 -5.21 -14.42 -2.29
N ALA A 102 -4.55 -15.17 -1.40
CA ALA A 102 -3.79 -14.60 -0.29
C ALA A 102 -2.45 -13.98 -0.69
N THR A 103 -1.93 -14.26 -1.89
CA THR A 103 -0.57 -13.85 -2.30
C THR A 103 -0.33 -12.36 -2.16
N GLY A 104 -1.33 -11.52 -2.48
CA GLY A 104 -1.19 -10.08 -2.34
C GLY A 104 -0.89 -9.60 -0.90
N LEU A 105 -1.26 -10.37 0.13
CA LEU A 105 -1.04 -9.98 1.52
C LEU A 105 0.46 -9.91 1.86
N ARG A 106 1.26 -10.87 1.37
CA ARG A 106 2.72 -10.92 1.60
C ARG A 106 3.45 -9.72 1.00
N ASN A 107 2.87 -9.10 -0.02
CA ASN A 107 3.48 -8.01 -0.78
C ASN A 107 3.49 -6.68 -0.02
N THR A 108 2.64 -6.54 1.01
CA THR A 108 2.46 -5.29 1.76
C THR A 108 3.79 -4.76 2.32
N LEU A 109 4.58 -5.62 2.98
CA LEU A 109 5.88 -5.22 3.53
C LEU A 109 6.88 -4.87 2.43
N VAL A 110 6.91 -5.66 1.35
CA VAL A 110 7.82 -5.44 0.22
C VAL A 110 7.52 -4.10 -0.46
N LEU A 111 6.24 -3.77 -0.67
CA LEU A 111 5.82 -2.54 -1.32
C LEU A 111 5.97 -1.32 -0.41
N LEU A 112 5.77 -1.46 0.91
CA LEU A 112 6.13 -0.41 1.87
C LEU A 112 7.63 -0.13 1.90
N LEU A 113 8.47 -1.15 1.79
CA LEU A 113 9.92 -0.96 1.68
C LEU A 113 10.31 -0.31 0.35
N LEU A 114 9.74 -0.80 -0.76
CA LEU A 114 9.93 -0.21 -2.09
C LEU A 114 9.55 1.26 -2.08
N PHE A 115 8.45 1.64 -1.45
CA PHE A 115 8.03 3.03 -1.30
C PHE A 115 9.13 3.90 -0.67
N GLN A 116 9.75 3.45 0.42
CA GLN A 116 10.84 4.21 1.07
C GLN A 116 12.09 4.30 0.18
N VAL A 117 12.40 3.24 -0.58
CA VAL A 117 13.51 3.26 -1.56
C VAL A 117 13.23 4.28 -2.67
N LEU A 118 12.03 4.27 -3.25
CA LEU A 118 11.64 5.23 -4.29
C LEU A 118 11.64 6.66 -3.76
N ARG A 119 11.22 6.87 -2.52
CA ARG A 119 11.30 8.16 -1.84
C ARG A 119 12.73 8.64 -1.68
N PHE A 120 13.63 7.76 -1.25
CA PHE A 120 15.05 8.08 -1.17
C PHE A 120 15.64 8.45 -2.55
N ILE A 121 15.29 7.71 -3.60
CA ILE A 121 15.72 8.00 -4.98
C ILE A 121 15.19 9.38 -5.43
N SER A 122 13.92 9.67 -5.18
CA SER A 122 13.31 10.98 -5.47
C SER A 122 14.05 12.11 -4.77
N ALA A 123 14.24 11.99 -3.45
CA ALA A 123 14.94 13.01 -2.66
C ALA A 123 16.37 13.22 -3.14
N ARG A 124 17.06 12.15 -3.58
CA ARG A 124 18.45 12.22 -4.04
C ARG A 124 18.62 12.78 -5.45
N THR A 125 17.68 12.48 -6.36
CA THR A 125 17.79 12.84 -7.78
C THR A 125 17.23 14.23 -8.08
N GLN A 126 16.10 14.59 -7.46
CA GLN A 126 15.40 15.87 -7.71
C GLN A 126 15.34 16.79 -6.49
N GLY A 127 15.91 16.39 -5.34
CA GLY A 127 15.87 17.21 -4.11
C GLY A 127 14.46 17.37 -3.55
N GLN A 128 13.57 16.45 -3.89
CA GLN A 128 12.13 16.61 -3.81
C GLN A 128 11.50 15.30 -3.32
N GLU A 129 10.43 15.40 -2.52
CA GLU A 129 9.72 14.23 -1.97
C GLU A 129 9.09 13.36 -3.06
N LEU A 130 8.76 12.09 -2.77
CA LEU A 130 8.04 11.27 -3.76
C LEU A 130 6.58 11.74 -3.85
N VAL A 131 6.07 11.95 -5.05
CA VAL A 131 4.66 12.30 -5.32
C VAL A 131 3.99 11.29 -6.24
N CYS A 132 2.66 11.22 -6.17
CA CYS A 132 1.88 10.41 -7.09
C CYS A 132 1.52 11.28 -8.33
N PRO A 133 1.95 10.90 -9.54
CA PRO A 133 1.56 11.63 -10.74
C PRO A 133 0.04 11.68 -10.89
N SER A 134 -0.49 12.87 -11.18
CA SER A 134 -1.90 13.11 -11.43
C SER A 134 -2.11 13.61 -12.86
N LYS A 135 -3.38 13.70 -13.32
CA LYS A 135 -3.69 14.33 -14.62
C LYS A 135 -3.42 15.84 -14.61
N SER A 136 -3.38 16.46 -13.42
CA SER A 136 -2.95 17.84 -13.28
C SER A 136 -1.43 17.92 -13.47
N ARG A 137 -0.92 19.09 -13.90
CA ARG A 137 0.53 19.34 -13.88
C ARG A 137 1.08 19.50 -12.46
N THR A 138 0.19 19.69 -11.48
CA THR A 138 0.52 19.82 -10.06
C THR A 138 0.10 18.59 -9.27
N ASP A 139 0.89 18.27 -8.26
CA ASP A 139 0.57 17.24 -7.27
C ASP A 139 -0.68 17.64 -6.47
N LEU A 140 -1.50 16.65 -6.12
CA LEU A 140 -2.78 16.86 -5.42
C LEU A 140 -2.61 17.35 -3.97
N PHE A 141 -1.47 17.06 -3.34
CA PHE A 141 -1.27 17.29 -1.92
C PHE A 141 -0.12 18.26 -1.62
N ASP A 142 0.93 18.26 -2.45
CA ASP A 142 2.13 19.08 -2.27
C ASP A 142 2.19 20.31 -3.19
N ASP A 143 1.17 20.54 -4.03
CA ASP A 143 1.04 21.68 -4.97
C ASP A 143 2.26 21.94 -5.88
N ARG A 144 3.15 20.96 -6.00
CA ARG A 144 4.38 21.05 -6.79
C ARG A 144 4.16 20.53 -8.20
N GLN A 145 4.99 20.96 -9.15
CA GLN A 145 4.95 20.40 -10.50
C GLN A 145 5.47 18.96 -10.52
N ILE A 146 4.73 18.10 -11.20
CA ILE A 146 5.10 16.70 -11.40
C ILE A 146 6.22 16.62 -12.43
N THR A 147 7.31 15.92 -12.09
CA THR A 147 8.46 15.77 -12.98
C THR A 147 8.41 14.45 -13.76
N PHE A 148 9.24 14.32 -14.79
CA PHE A 148 9.39 13.04 -15.50
C PHE A 148 9.90 11.91 -14.57
N ILE A 149 10.71 12.25 -13.57
CA ILE A 149 11.21 11.27 -12.58
C ILE A 149 10.05 10.71 -11.76
N ASP A 150 9.08 11.53 -11.38
CA ASP A 150 7.89 11.08 -10.64
C ASP A 150 7.09 10.03 -11.46
N PHE A 151 6.97 10.23 -12.77
CA PHE A 151 6.35 9.23 -13.65
C PHE A 151 7.12 7.91 -13.70
N ILE A 152 8.47 7.95 -13.75
CA ILE A 152 9.29 6.74 -13.72
C ILE A 152 9.07 5.99 -12.40
N LEU A 153 9.16 6.69 -11.26
CA LEU A 153 9.00 6.10 -9.92
C LEU A 153 7.59 5.51 -9.73
N PHE A 154 6.57 6.17 -10.28
CA PHE A 154 5.20 5.65 -10.35
C PHE A 154 5.11 4.34 -11.13
N VAL A 155 5.67 4.32 -12.35
CA VAL A 155 5.67 3.11 -13.19
C VAL A 155 6.40 1.97 -12.49
N ILE A 156 7.51 2.24 -11.81
CA ILE A 156 8.22 1.22 -11.01
C ILE A 156 7.31 0.69 -9.90
N TYR A 157 6.67 1.55 -9.11
CA TYR A 157 5.82 1.10 -8.01
C TYR A 157 4.62 0.26 -8.50
N ILE A 158 3.90 0.76 -9.51
CA ILE A 158 2.74 0.05 -10.07
C ILE A 158 3.17 -1.24 -10.76
N GLY A 159 4.27 -1.21 -11.53
CA GLY A 159 4.86 -2.38 -12.16
C GLY A 159 5.22 -3.45 -11.14
N SER A 160 5.93 -3.09 -10.07
CA SER A 160 6.25 -4.00 -8.95
C SER A 160 5.00 -4.55 -8.28
N THR A 161 3.97 -3.71 -8.06
CA THR A 161 2.69 -4.16 -7.48
C THR A 161 2.04 -5.24 -8.34
N LEU A 162 1.99 -5.03 -9.67
CA LEU A 162 1.39 -5.99 -10.60
C LEU A 162 2.23 -7.27 -10.75
N ILE A 163 3.55 -7.14 -10.86
CA ILE A 163 4.47 -8.30 -10.93
C ILE A 163 4.31 -9.16 -9.69
N LEU A 164 4.38 -8.58 -8.50
CA LEU A 164 4.25 -9.32 -7.24
C LEU A 164 2.85 -9.93 -7.03
N LEU A 165 1.81 -9.38 -7.67
CA LEU A 165 0.45 -9.89 -7.57
C LEU A 165 0.21 -11.10 -8.47
N PHE A 166 0.83 -11.12 -9.65
CA PHE A 166 0.58 -12.15 -10.67
C PHE A 166 1.72 -13.17 -10.83
N TYR A 167 2.87 -12.91 -10.23
CA TYR A 167 4.02 -13.82 -10.23
C TYR A 167 4.13 -14.44 -8.83
N ASP A 168 3.64 -15.67 -8.72
CA ASP A 168 3.55 -16.43 -7.47
C ASP A 168 4.84 -17.23 -7.20
#